data_AF-A0A496ULJ4-F1
#
_entry.id   AF-A0A496ULJ4-F1
#
_cell.length_a   1.000
_cell.length_b   1.000
_cell.length_c   1.000
_cell.angle_alpha   90.00
_cell.angle_beta   90.00
_cell.angle_gamma   90.00
#
_symmetry.space_group_name_H-M   'P 1'
#
loop_
_entity.id
_entity.type
_entity.pdbx_description
1 polymer ?
#
loop_
_entity_poly.entity_id
_entity_poly.type
_entity_poly.pdbx_seq_one_letter_code
_entity_poly.pdbx_strand_id
1 'polypeptide(L)'
;MSQIAYCGLNCAECPAYLATLSGYEHSREKIAQEWSEIYNTDINPDDINCLGCKSREGIHFSHCYECSIRLCAVERSIATCADCVEYPCIDLKEMHELIPIAKQNLEKLRSNLKS
;
A
#
# COMPACT_ATOMS: atom_id res chain seq x y z
N MET A 1 -3.72 13.62 -8.08
CA MET A 1 -2.42 12.93 -7.99
C MET A 1 -2.69 11.50 -7.56
N SER A 2 -2.39 10.52 -8.41
CA SER A 2 -2.60 9.10 -8.10
C SER A 2 -1.57 8.66 -7.05
N GLN A 3 -2.00 8.46 -5.81
CA GLN A 3 -1.14 7.97 -4.72
C GLN A 3 -0.97 6.45 -4.84
N ILE A 4 -0.36 6.00 -5.93
CA ILE A 4 -0.05 4.58 -6.13
C ILE A 4 1.18 4.23 -5.32
N ALA A 5 1.05 3.23 -4.45
CA ALA A 5 2.11 2.63 -3.67
C ALA A 5 3.18 1.99 -4.57
N TYR A 6 4.33 1.63 -4.00
CA TYR A 6 5.39 0.94 -4.75
C TYR A 6 4.88 -0.33 -5.44
N CYS A 7 4.01 -1.09 -4.76
CA CYS A 7 3.46 -2.34 -5.23
C CYS A 7 2.21 -2.23 -6.13
N GLY A 8 1.66 -1.02 -6.32
CA GLY A 8 0.44 -0.80 -7.11
C GLY A 8 -0.84 -0.55 -6.33
N LEU A 9 -0.84 -0.73 -5.01
CA LEU A 9 -1.99 -0.37 -4.18
C LEU A 9 -2.31 1.12 -4.32
N ASN A 10 -3.59 1.46 -4.46
CA ASN A 10 -4.01 2.86 -4.54
C ASN A 10 -4.30 3.40 -3.13
N CYS A 11 -3.39 4.21 -2.58
CA CYS A 11 -3.61 4.83 -1.27
C CYS A 11 -4.82 5.77 -1.28
N ALA A 12 -5.20 6.34 -2.44
CA ALA A 12 -6.39 7.19 -2.53
C ALA A 12 -7.72 6.42 -2.31
N GLU A 13 -7.69 5.09 -2.37
CA GLU A 13 -8.83 4.21 -2.09
C GLU A 13 -8.65 3.43 -0.78
N CYS A 14 -7.54 3.63 -0.07
CA CYS A 14 -7.24 2.88 1.15
C CYS A 14 -7.98 3.49 2.35
N PRO A 15 -8.86 2.75 3.05
CA PRO A 15 -9.61 3.27 4.19
C PRO A 15 -8.71 3.80 5.31
N ALA A 16 -7.59 3.12 5.61
CA ALA A 16 -6.64 3.57 6.63
C ALA A 16 -5.94 4.89 6.26
N TYR A 17 -5.57 5.06 4.99
CA TYR A 17 -4.98 6.31 4.50
C TYR A 17 -6.00 7.45 4.53
N LEU A 18 -7.22 7.19 4.05
CA LEU A 18 -8.31 8.17 4.07
C LEU A 18 -8.67 8.56 5.50
N ALA A 19 -8.81 7.61 6.43
CA ALA A 19 -9.08 7.87 7.85
C ALA A 19 -7.93 8.62 8.56
N THR A 20 -6.70 8.49 8.07
CA THR A 20 -5.56 9.26 8.58
C THR A 20 -5.61 10.71 8.11
N LEU A 21 -5.99 10.96 6.85
CA LEU A 21 -6.03 12.31 6.27
C LEU A 21 -7.32 13.08 6.55
N SER A 22 -8.48 12.42 6.53
CA SER A 22 -9.79 13.09 6.63
C SER A 22 -10.13 13.51 8.06
N GLY A 23 -9.47 12.95 9.07
CA GLY A 23 -9.74 13.21 10.48
C GLY A 23 -11.13 12.79 10.98
N TYR A 24 -12.08 12.49 10.08
CA TYR A 24 -13.47 12.18 10.39
C TYR A 24 -14.09 11.19 9.38
N GLU A 25 -14.92 10.30 9.95
CA GLU A 25 -16.05 9.52 9.38
C GLU A 25 -15.82 8.20 8.62
N HIS A 26 -14.61 7.67 8.55
CA HIS A 26 -14.42 6.22 8.63
C HIS A 26 -13.77 5.98 9.98
N SER A 27 -14.58 5.79 11.03
CA SER A 27 -14.05 5.64 12.38
C SER A 27 -13.00 4.55 12.34
N ARG A 28 -11.78 4.88 12.75
CA ARG A 28 -10.68 3.94 12.85
C ARG A 28 -11.10 2.68 13.60
N GLU A 29 -12.06 2.83 14.52
CA GLU A 29 -12.82 1.77 15.18
C GLU A 29 -13.48 0.77 14.23
N LYS A 30 -14.22 1.23 13.21
CA LYS A 30 -14.86 0.34 12.25
C LYS A 30 -13.82 -0.40 11.40
N ILE A 31 -12.79 0.28 10.94
CA ILE A 31 -11.70 -0.33 10.16
C ILE A 31 -10.97 -1.36 11.02
N ALA A 32 -10.63 -1.00 12.25
CA ALA A 32 -10.01 -1.87 13.24
C ALA A 32 -10.85 -3.12 13.50
N GLN A 33 -12.17 -2.98 13.72
CA GLN A 33 -13.07 -4.11 13.91
C GLN A 33 -13.12 -5.01 12.67
N GLU A 34 -13.40 -4.46 11.49
CA GLU A 34 -13.49 -5.23 10.23
C GLU A 34 -12.18 -5.97 9.93
N TRP A 35 -11.04 -5.31 10.12
CA TRP A 35 -9.74 -5.91 9.86
C TRP A 35 -9.37 -6.93 10.94
N SER A 36 -9.78 -6.72 12.18
CA SER A 36 -9.59 -7.69 13.25
C SER A 36 -10.30 -9.01 12.95
N GLU A 37 -11.51 -8.93 12.39
CA GLU A 37 -12.28 -10.09 11.94
C GLU A 37 -11.63 -10.77 10.73
N ILE A 38 -11.19 -10.01 9.71
CA ILE A 38 -10.56 -10.54 8.49
C ILE A 38 -9.23 -11.23 8.78
N TYR A 39 -8.38 -10.59 9.60
CA TYR A 39 -7.04 -11.08 9.90
C TYR A 39 -6.99 -11.96 11.15
N ASN A 40 -8.13 -12.16 11.82
CA ASN A 40 -8.25 -12.90 13.07
C ASN A 40 -7.19 -12.48 14.10
N THR A 41 -7.07 -11.16 14.28
CA THR A 41 -6.08 -10.50 15.14
C THR A 41 -6.71 -9.29 15.81
N ASP A 42 -6.23 -8.86 16.97
CA ASP A 42 -6.78 -7.69 17.65
C ASP A 42 -6.06 -6.43 17.16
N ILE A 43 -6.73 -5.62 16.35
CA ILE A 43 -6.20 -4.38 15.79
C ILE A 43 -6.82 -3.21 16.56
N ASN A 44 -5.98 -2.36 17.15
CA ASN A 44 -6.47 -1.17 17.83
C ASN A 44 -6.84 -0.07 16.81
N PRO A 45 -7.91 0.71 17.02
CA PRO A 45 -8.17 1.94 16.26
C PRO A 45 -6.93 2.85 16.12
N ASP A 46 -6.09 2.94 17.16
CA ASP A 46 -4.85 3.72 17.15
C ASP A 46 -3.77 3.14 16.23
N ASP A 47 -3.88 1.87 15.83
CA ASP A 47 -3.00 1.25 14.83
C ASP A 47 -3.44 1.59 13.40
N ILE A 48 -4.67 2.10 13.20
CA ILE A 48 -5.18 2.55 11.90
C ILE A 48 -4.67 3.97 11.60
N ASN A 49 -3.35 4.06 11.41
CA ASN A 49 -2.64 5.27 11.03
C ASN A 49 -1.66 4.96 9.89
N CYS A 50 -1.85 5.59 8.73
CA CYS A 50 -1.00 5.38 7.57
C CYS A 50 -0.95 6.63 6.68
N LEU A 51 0.25 7.18 6.49
CA LEU A 51 0.50 8.29 5.57
C LEU A 51 0.92 7.83 4.17
N GLY A 52 0.71 6.54 3.86
CA GLY A 52 1.02 5.96 2.56
C GLY A 52 2.47 5.49 2.44
N CYS A 53 2.70 4.43 1.67
CA CYS A 53 3.98 3.72 1.69
C CYS A 53 5.19 4.53 1.19
N LYS A 54 4.94 5.60 0.42
CA LYS A 54 5.96 6.48 -0.16
C LYS A 54 6.35 7.63 0.77
N SER A 55 5.62 7.82 1.87
CA SER A 55 5.96 8.84 2.85
C SER A 55 7.30 8.48 3.50
N ARG A 56 8.28 9.38 3.37
CA ARG A 56 9.63 9.20 3.94
C ARG A 56 9.61 9.31 5.47
N GLU A 57 8.66 10.06 5.99
CA GLU A 57 8.47 10.35 7.41
C GLU A 57 7.00 10.10 7.80
N GLY A 58 6.75 9.72 9.04
CA GLY A 58 5.41 9.57 9.61
C GLY A 58 4.92 8.13 9.78
N ILE A 59 3.67 8.00 10.25
CA ILE A 59 3.11 6.72 10.70
C ILE A 59 2.72 5.88 9.48
N HIS A 60 3.20 4.64 9.48
CA HIS A 60 2.79 3.61 8.54
C HIS A 60 2.02 2.53 9.31
N PHE A 61 1.02 1.91 8.66
CA PHE A 61 0.33 0.76 9.22
C PHE A 61 1.34 -0.37 9.47
N SER A 62 1.32 -0.98 10.65
CA SER A 62 2.33 -1.91 11.22
C SER A 62 3.14 -2.70 10.17
N HIS A 63 2.47 -3.47 9.30
CA HIS A 63 3.13 -4.33 8.31
C HIS A 63 3.99 -3.59 7.26
N CYS A 64 3.82 -2.28 7.08
CA CYS A 64 4.61 -1.47 6.17
C CYS A 64 6.09 -1.35 6.59
N TYR A 65 6.43 -1.55 7.87
CA TYR A 65 7.82 -1.52 8.32
C TYR A 65 8.60 -2.78 7.93
N GLU A 66 7.90 -3.90 7.76
CA GLU A 66 8.48 -5.21 7.41
C GLU A 66 8.23 -5.59 5.94
N CYS A 67 7.49 -4.76 5.19
CA CYS A 67 7.16 -5.00 3.80
C CYS A 67 8.42 -5.00 2.92
N SER A 68 8.83 -6.20 2.47
CA SER A 68 10.00 -6.42 1.61
C SER A 68 9.95 -5.57 0.33
N ILE A 69 8.78 -5.47 -0.30
CA ILE A 69 8.58 -4.70 -1.53
C ILE A 69 8.88 -3.21 -1.29
N ARG A 70 8.42 -2.65 -0.17
CA ARG A 70 8.68 -1.25 0.17
C ARG A 70 10.16 -1.02 0.45
N LEU A 71 10.76 -1.85 1.28
CA LEU A 71 12.18 -1.73 1.65
C LEU A 71 13.07 -1.79 0.40
N CYS A 72 12.82 -2.77 -0.49
CA CYS A 72 13.52 -2.92 -1.76
C CYS A 72 13.33 -1.70 -2.68
N ALA A 73 12.09 -1.18 -2.80
CA ALA A 73 11.82 -0.02 -3.65
C ALA A 73 12.50 1.27 -3.13
N VAL A 74 12.55 1.44 -1.80
CA VAL A 74 13.26 2.56 -1.16
C VAL A 74 14.76 2.45 -1.38
N GLU A 75 15.35 1.27 -1.14
CA GLU A 75 16.79 1.01 -1.36
C GLU A 75 17.19 1.27 -2.82
N ARG A 76 16.37 0.79 -3.77
CA ARG A 76 16.60 0.99 -5.20
C ARG A 76 16.21 2.38 -5.71
N SER A 77 15.65 3.23 -4.85
CA SER A 77 15.23 4.60 -5.19
C SER A 77 14.30 4.68 -6.41
N ILE A 78 13.41 3.70 -6.58
CA ILE A 78 12.44 3.67 -7.68
C ILE A 78 11.11 4.33 -7.27
N ALA A 79 10.42 4.96 -8.23
CA ALA A 79 9.16 5.64 -7.94
C ALA A 79 8.02 4.63 -7.70
N THR A 80 7.97 3.54 -8.47
CA THR A 80 7.14 2.36 -8.23
C THR A 80 7.83 1.11 -8.76
N CYS A 81 7.32 -0.07 -8.40
CA CYS A 81 7.78 -1.30 -9.04
C CYS A 81 7.45 -1.36 -10.54
N ALA A 82 6.61 -0.45 -11.07
CA ALA A 82 6.44 -0.27 -12.51
C ALA A 82 7.74 0.17 -13.19
N ASP A 83 8.65 0.85 -12.48
CA ASP A 83 9.95 1.29 -13.04
C ASP A 83 11.02 0.20 -12.92
N CYS A 84 10.72 -0.90 -12.21
CA CYS A 84 11.69 -1.96 -11.96
C CYS A 84 11.92 -2.83 -13.20
N VAL A 85 13.19 -3.12 -13.48
CA VAL A 85 13.62 -4.00 -14.58
C VAL A 85 13.33 -5.48 -14.29
N GLU A 86 13.30 -5.86 -13.01
CA GLU A 86 13.00 -7.22 -12.55
C GLU A 86 11.48 -7.48 -12.42
N TYR A 87 10.65 -6.52 -12.81
CA TYR A 87 9.20 -6.64 -12.66
C TYR A 87 8.58 -7.67 -13.63
N PRO A 88 7.68 -8.57 -13.16
CA PRO A 88 7.33 -8.79 -11.75
C PRO A 88 8.31 -9.77 -11.07
N CYS A 89 8.84 -9.38 -9.90
CA CYS A 89 9.63 -10.26 -9.03
C CYS A 89 8.72 -11.20 -8.21
N ILE A 90 9.30 -12.14 -7.47
CA ILE A 90 8.55 -13.16 -6.71
C ILE A 90 7.58 -12.54 -5.70
N ASP A 91 8.04 -11.60 -4.87
CA ASP A 91 7.22 -10.89 -3.87
C ASP A 91 6.00 -10.19 -4.51
N LEU A 92 6.19 -9.58 -5.69
CA LEU A 92 5.10 -8.94 -6.41
C LEU A 92 4.13 -9.95 -6.99
N LYS A 93 4.59 -11.10 -7.48
CA LYS A 93 3.71 -12.16 -8.00
C LYS A 93 2.78 -12.67 -6.90
N GLU A 94 3.34 -13.00 -5.73
CA GLU A 94 2.57 -13.48 -4.58
C GLU A 94 1.54 -12.43 -4.12
N MET A 95 1.96 -11.17 -3.98
CA MET A 95 1.03 -10.09 -3.66
C MET A 95 -0.05 -9.92 -4.73
N HIS A 96 0.29 -10.00 -6.00
CA HIS A 96 -0.63 -9.76 -7.11
C HIS A 96 -1.64 -10.89 -7.31
N GLU A 97 -1.32 -12.11 -6.87
CA GLU A 97 -2.28 -13.20 -6.77
C GLU A 97 -3.34 -12.93 -5.71
N LEU A 98 -2.94 -12.37 -4.56
CA LEU A 98 -3.84 -11.98 -3.48
C LEU A 98 -4.61 -10.68 -3.79
N ILE A 99 -3.97 -9.74 -4.47
CA ILE A 99 -4.50 -8.39 -4.74
C ILE A 99 -4.35 -8.06 -6.23
N PRO A 100 -5.21 -8.62 -7.11
CA PRO A 100 -5.12 -8.41 -8.56
C PRO A 100 -5.23 -6.94 -8.99
N ILE A 101 -5.92 -6.10 -8.21
CA ILE A 101 -6.06 -4.67 -8.53
C ILE A 101 -4.71 -3.93 -8.44
N ALA A 102 -3.82 -4.33 -7.53
CA ALA A 102 -2.49 -3.74 -7.41
C ALA A 102 -1.66 -4.01 -8.68
N LYS A 103 -1.76 -5.23 -9.22
CA LYS A 103 -1.15 -5.59 -10.51
C LYS A 103 -1.66 -4.69 -11.63
N GLN A 104 -2.96 -4.56 -11.78
CA GLN A 104 -3.57 -3.77 -12.85
C GLN A 104 -3.09 -2.31 -12.81
N ASN A 105 -2.95 -1.72 -11.62
CA ASN A 105 -2.43 -0.37 -11.46
C ASN A 105 -0.96 -0.26 -11.89
N LEU A 106 -0.10 -1.22 -11.53
CA LEU A 106 1.28 -1.22 -12.00
C LEU A 106 1.40 -1.43 -13.51
N GLU A 107 0.62 -2.34 -14.10
CA GLU A 107 0.64 -2.54 -15.56
C GLU A 107 0.21 -1.27 -16.31
N LYS A 108 -0.81 -0.56 -15.83
CA LYS A 108 -1.23 0.74 -16.40
C LYS A 108 -0.13 1.79 -16.31
N LEU A 109 0.60 1.85 -15.20
CA LEU A 109 1.76 2.75 -15.08
C LEU A 109 2.87 2.34 -16.05
N ARG A 110 3.17 1.04 -16.17
CA ARG A 110 4.19 0.51 -17.09
C ARG A 110 3.88 0.79 -18.55
N SER A 111 2.61 0.69 -18.98
CA SER A 111 2.23 0.99 -20.36
C SER A 111 2.43 2.47 -20.69
N ASN A 112 2.16 3.36 -19.74
CA ASN A 112 2.30 4.81 -19.93
C ASN A 112 3.77 5.29 -19.90
N LEU A 113 4.69 4.50 -19.34
CA LEU A 113 6.13 4.78 -19.39
C LEU A 113 6.75 4.46 -20.76
N LYS A 114 6.06 3.68 -21.59
CA LYS A 114 6.53 3.24 -22.92
C LYS A 114 5.96 4.07 -24.07
N SER A 115 5.07 5.02 -23.77
CA SER A 115 4.42 5.92 -24.73
C SER A 115 5.13 7.25 -24.86
#